data_AF-A0A6P1QVK0-F1
#
_entry.id   AF-A0A6P1QVK0-F1
#
_cell.length_a   1.000
_cell.length_b   1.000
_cell.length_c   1.000
_cell.angle_alpha   90.00
_cell.angle_beta   90.00
_cell.angle_gamma   90.00
#
_symmetry.space_group_name_H-M   'P 1'
#
loop_
_entity.id
_entity.type
_entity.pdbx_description
1 polymer ?
#
loop_
_entity_poly.entity_id
_entity_poly.type
_entity_poly.pdbx_seq_one_letter_code
_entity_poly.pdbx_strand_id
1 'polypeptide(L)'
;MDIFNQYPNLEKYYKTSDGQKFFREEHAISYAQTLTDKRVTEVYRVDAESAKEGSAQKVEDILHKLPEMELEEVKALLEREESYKKPRKSLLEAFKNRISELENSQN
;
A
#
# COMPACT_ATOMS: atom_id res chain seq x y z
N MET A 1 -12.87 -23.61 11.15
CA MET A 1 -11.73 -24.17 10.39
C MET A 1 -11.16 -23.08 9.52
N ASP A 2 -9.85 -22.89 9.62
CA ASP A 2 -9.13 -21.86 8.88
C ASP A 2 -8.78 -22.38 7.48
N ILE A 3 -9.13 -21.63 6.43
CA ILE A 3 -8.94 -22.06 5.03
C ILE A 3 -7.45 -22.08 4.67
N PHE A 4 -6.62 -21.28 5.33
CA PHE A 4 -5.17 -21.27 5.10
C PHE A 4 -4.49 -22.54 5.62
N ASN A 5 -5.08 -23.22 6.61
CA ASN A 5 -4.58 -24.52 7.07
C ASN A 5 -4.89 -25.65 6.08
N GLN A 6 -5.98 -25.55 5.31
CA GLN A 6 -6.32 -26.52 4.28
C GLN A 6 -5.56 -26.28 2.98
N TYR A 7 -5.27 -25.02 2.67
CA TYR A 7 -4.55 -24.60 1.47
C TYR A 7 -3.30 -23.83 1.88
N PRO A 8 -2.18 -24.52 2.16
CA PRO A 8 -0.96 -23.89 2.69
C PRO A 8 -0.25 -22.98 1.68
N ASN A 9 -0.63 -22.99 0.41
CA ASN A 9 -0.13 -22.07 -0.61
C ASN A 9 -1.11 -20.93 -0.92
N LEU A 10 -2.20 -20.81 -0.15
CA LEU A 10 -3.20 -19.78 -0.38
C LEU A 10 -2.77 -18.47 0.28
N GLU A 11 -2.51 -17.45 -0.54
CA GLU A 11 -2.11 -16.12 -0.07
C GLU A 11 -3.31 -15.29 0.36
N LYS A 12 -4.44 -15.43 -0.33
CA LYS A 12 -5.68 -14.71 -0.03
C LYS A 12 -6.92 -15.45 -0.47
N TYR A 13 -8.06 -15.10 0.12
CA TYR A 13 -9.38 -15.53 -0.32
C TYR A 13 -10.40 -14.40 -0.18
N TYR A 14 -11.53 -14.54 -0.85
CA TYR A 14 -12.64 -13.60 -0.84
C TYR A 14 -13.78 -14.17 -0.01
N LYS A 15 -14.36 -13.34 0.86
CA LYS A 15 -15.47 -13.72 1.72
C LYS A 15 -16.66 -12.82 1.45
N THR A 16 -17.82 -13.41 1.19
CA THR A 16 -19.08 -12.68 1.06
C THR A 16 -19.75 -12.48 2.42
N SER A 17 -20.73 -11.58 2.49
CA SER A 17 -21.39 -11.21 3.75
C SER A 17 -22.17 -12.33 4.42
N ASP A 18 -22.61 -13.34 3.67
CA ASP A 18 -23.21 -14.56 4.20
C ASP A 18 -22.17 -15.55 4.77
N GLY A 19 -20.88 -15.28 4.56
CA GLY A 19 -19.76 -16.07 5.06
C GLY A 19 -19.21 -17.09 4.07
N GLN A 20 -19.73 -17.16 2.85
CA GLN A 20 -19.20 -18.01 1.79
C GLN A 20 -17.80 -17.53 1.35
N LYS A 21 -16.91 -18.49 1.07
CA LYS A 21 -15.51 -18.24 0.76
C LYS A 21 -15.21 -18.63 -0.67
N PHE A 22 -14.42 -17.82 -1.36
CA PHE A 22 -14.04 -17.99 -2.76
C PHE A 22 -12.55 -17.73 -2.94
N PHE A 23 -11.92 -18.47 -3.85
CA PHE A 23 -10.52 -18.25 -4.20
C PHE A 23 -10.32 -17.18 -5.28
N ARG A 24 -11.40 -16.80 -5.97
CA ARG A 24 -11.39 -15.79 -7.04
C ARG A 24 -12.40 -14.69 -6.72
N GLU A 25 -12.00 -13.46 -6.97
CA GLU A 25 -12.82 -12.27 -6.76
C GLU A 25 -14.11 -12.33 -7.58
N GLU A 26 -13.99 -12.63 -8.87
CA GLU A 26 -15.11 -12.65 -9.81
C GLU A 26 -16.24 -13.57 -9.34
N HIS A 27 -15.89 -14.73 -8.80
CA HIS A 27 -16.86 -15.68 -8.27
C HIS A 27 -17.55 -15.16 -7.00
N ALA A 28 -16.79 -14.46 -6.14
CA ALA A 28 -17.34 -13.84 -4.95
C ALA A 28 -18.29 -12.69 -5.28
N ILE A 29 -17.93 -11.85 -6.26
CA ILE A 29 -18.75 -10.74 -6.73
C ILE A 29 -20.04 -11.27 -7.36
N SER A 30 -19.95 -12.24 -8.28
CA SER A 30 -21.14 -12.82 -8.91
C SER A 30 -22.10 -13.43 -7.89
N TYR A 31 -21.57 -14.09 -6.86
CA TYR A 31 -22.39 -14.64 -5.79
C TYR A 31 -22.97 -13.53 -4.89
N ALA A 32 -22.17 -12.53 -4.51
CA ALA A 32 -22.61 -11.39 -3.72
C ALA A 32 -23.76 -10.61 -4.39
N GLN A 33 -23.83 -10.59 -5.73
CA GLN A 33 -24.94 -9.97 -6.45
C GLN A 33 -26.31 -10.61 -6.15
N THR A 34 -26.33 -11.90 -5.80
CA THR A 34 -27.56 -12.62 -5.41
C THR A 34 -27.94 -12.42 -3.94
N LEU A 35 -27.05 -11.83 -3.13
CA LEU A 35 -27.28 -11.56 -1.72
C LEU A 35 -27.89 -10.16 -1.52
N THR A 36 -28.60 -10.00 -0.40
CA THR A 36 -29.07 -8.68 0.04
C THR A 36 -27.91 -7.75 0.36
N ASP A 37 -26.87 -8.26 1.01
CA ASP A 37 -25.63 -7.54 1.26
C ASP A 37 -24.55 -7.98 0.27
N LYS A 38 -24.23 -7.09 -0.66
CA LYS A 38 -23.36 -7.36 -1.81
C LYS A 38 -21.87 -7.16 -1.51
N ARG A 39 -21.50 -7.10 -0.23
CA ARG A 39 -20.11 -6.84 0.15
C ARG A 39 -19.28 -8.11 -0.04
N VAL A 40 -18.10 -7.90 -0.60
CA VAL A 40 -17.04 -8.89 -0.69
C VAL A 40 -15.87 -8.33 0.12
N THR A 41 -15.34 -9.13 1.02
CA THR A 41 -14.17 -8.80 1.82
C THR A 41 -13.02 -9.69 1.40
N GLU A 42 -11.88 -9.08 1.08
CA GLU A 42 -10.63 -9.79 0.86
C GLU A 42 -10.01 -10.14 2.22
N VAL A 43 -9.72 -11.41 2.41
CA VAL A 43 -9.03 -11.93 3.59
C VAL A 43 -7.71 -12.50 3.14
N TYR A 44 -6.64 -11.82 3.51
CA TYR A 44 -5.28 -12.27 3.29
C TYR A 44 -4.87 -13.25 4.38
N ARG A 45 -3.99 -14.19 4.03
CA ARG A 45 -3.29 -14.99 5.04
C ARG A 45 -2.54 -14.00 5.89
N VAL A 46 -2.90 -13.95 7.16
CA VAL A 46 -2.17 -13.15 8.14
C VAL A 46 -0.87 -13.89 8.44
N ASP A 47 0.04 -13.92 7.46
CA ASP A 47 1.45 -13.80 7.80
C ASP A 47 1.59 -12.42 8.43
N ALA A 48 2.26 -12.33 9.58
CA ALA A 48 2.35 -11.14 10.43
C ALA A 48 3.03 -9.92 9.75
N GLU A 49 3.13 -9.90 8.42
CA GLU A 49 3.91 -8.97 7.62
C GLU A 49 3.11 -8.27 6.50
N SER A 50 1.82 -8.61 6.29
CA SER A 50 1.01 -8.03 5.21
C SER A 50 -0.25 -7.30 5.70
N ALA A 51 -0.09 -6.44 6.71
CA ALA A 51 -1.00 -5.31 6.98
C ALA A 51 -0.60 -4.07 6.16
N LYS A 52 -0.30 -4.24 4.86
CA LYS A 52 0.09 -3.15 3.95
C LYS A 52 -0.58 -3.29 2.59
N GLU A 53 -1.89 -3.15 2.55
CA GLU A 53 -2.57 -2.71 1.33
C GLU A 53 -3.43 -1.48 1.63
N GLY A 54 -2.71 -0.37 1.71
CA GLY A 54 -3.21 0.96 1.44
C GLY A 54 -2.04 1.71 0.81
N SER A 55 -1.81 1.48 -0.49
CA SER A 55 -1.00 2.30 -1.41
C SER A 55 -0.02 3.29 -0.72
N ALA A 56 0.96 2.73 -0.02
CA ALA A 56 2.02 3.47 0.63
C ALA A 56 3.30 2.85 0.11
N GLN A 57 3.81 3.40 -0.99
CA GLN A 57 5.16 3.12 -1.45
C GLN A 57 6.07 3.16 -0.22
N LYS A 58 6.86 2.09 0.00
CA LYS A 58 7.70 1.99 1.18
C LYS A 58 8.64 3.19 1.17
N VAL A 59 8.92 3.72 2.36
CA VAL A 59 9.86 4.83 2.53
C VAL A 59 11.19 4.51 1.83
N GLU A 60 11.64 3.26 1.93
CA GLU A 60 12.85 2.74 1.31
C GLU A 60 12.85 2.85 -0.23
N ASP A 61 11.74 2.50 -0.89
CA ASP A 61 11.60 2.63 -2.35
C ASP A 61 11.66 4.08 -2.82
N ILE A 62 11.10 5.01 -2.02
CA ILE A 62 11.13 6.44 -2.33
C ILE A 62 12.54 6.98 -2.13
N LEU A 63 13.21 6.59 -1.04
CA LEU A 63 14.59 6.99 -0.75
C LEU A 63 15.59 6.47 -1.79
N HIS A 64 15.37 5.28 -2.34
CA HIS A 64 16.24 4.73 -3.38
C HIS A 64 16.15 5.51 -4.70
N LYS A 65 14.96 6.05 -5.02
CA LYS A 65 14.75 6.86 -6.23
C LYS A 65 15.05 8.34 -6.03
N LEU A 66 15.03 8.80 -4.79
CA LEU A 66 15.33 10.18 -4.42
C LEU A 66 16.64 10.75 -5.02
N PRO A 67 17.77 10.03 -5.08
CA PRO A 67 18.98 10.55 -5.73
C PRO A 67 18.84 10.72 -7.24
N GLU A 68 17.90 10.04 -7.89
CA GLU A 68 17.67 10.15 -9.34
C GLU A 68 16.70 11.28 -9.69
N MET A 69 16.02 11.86 -8.70
CA MET A 69 15.03 12.93 -8.88
C MET A 69 15.68 14.31 -9.00
N GLU A 70 15.05 15.19 -9.79
CA GLU A 70 15.47 16.58 -9.95
C GLU A 70 14.96 17.48 -8.82
N LEU A 71 15.59 18.65 -8.64
CA LEU A 71 15.29 19.59 -7.56
C LEU A 71 13.79 19.94 -7.48
N GLU A 72 13.16 20.20 -8.62
CA GLU A 72 11.74 20.55 -8.71
C GLU A 72 10.84 19.39 -8.27
N GLU A 73 11.17 18.15 -8.66
CA GLU A 73 10.42 16.97 -8.26
C GLU A 73 10.51 16.72 -6.75
N VAL A 74 11.71 16.84 -6.19
CA VAL A 74 11.93 16.65 -4.75
C VAL A 74 11.19 17.70 -3.92
N LYS A 75 11.16 18.96 -4.38
CA LYS A 75 10.36 20.04 -3.75
C LYS A 75 8.86 19.73 -3.79
N ALA A 76 8.34 19.30 -4.94
CA ALA A 76 6.93 18.92 -5.08
C ALA A 76 6.54 17.72 -4.20
N LEU A 77 7.43 16.74 -4.04
CA LEU A 77 7.22 15.59 -3.14
C LEU A 77 7.25 16.01 -1.66
N LEU A 78 8.14 16.93 -1.28
CA LEU A 78 8.18 17.48 0.07
C LEU A 78 6.86 18.16 0.44
N GLU A 79 6.36 19.08 -0.40
CA GLU A 79 5.09 19.78 -0.17
C GLU A 79 3.89 18.83 -0.09
N ARG A 80 3.88 17.80 -0.95
CA ARG A 80 2.87 16.75 -0.91
C ARG A 80 2.94 15.98 0.40
N GLU A 81 4.14 15.62 0.86
CA GLU A 81 4.33 14.85 2.08
C GLU A 81 3.92 15.68 3.32
N GLU A 82 4.26 16.96 3.35
CA GLU A 82 3.85 17.90 4.43
C GLU A 82 2.34 18.16 4.45
N SER A 83 1.66 17.99 3.32
CA SER A 83 0.20 18.10 3.23
C SER A 83 -0.56 16.91 3.83
N TYR A 84 0.12 15.79 4.11
CA TYR A 84 -0.52 14.66 4.78
C TYR A 84 -0.76 14.92 6.26
N LYS A 85 -1.90 14.43 6.78
CA LYS A 85 -2.26 14.54 8.21
C LYS A 85 -1.25 13.88 9.16
N LYS A 86 -0.48 12.92 8.66
CA LYS A 86 0.62 12.24 9.38
C LYS A 86 1.83 12.13 8.44
N PRO A 87 2.65 13.19 8.32
CA PRO A 87 3.79 13.18 7.42
C PRO A 87 4.88 12.23 7.93
N ARG A 88 5.57 11.55 7.01
CA ARG A 88 6.66 10.63 7.34
C ARG A 88 7.95 11.42 7.53
N LYS A 89 8.35 11.60 8.80
CA LYS A 89 9.56 12.39 9.17
C LYS A 89 10.81 11.96 8.40
N SER A 90 11.04 10.66 8.25
CA SER A 90 12.20 10.13 7.51
C SER A 90 12.24 10.55 6.04
N LEU A 91 11.08 10.69 5.38
CA LEU A 91 11.02 11.20 4.01
C LEU A 91 11.24 12.71 3.97
N LEU A 92 10.64 13.46 4.89
CA LEU A 92 10.82 14.91 4.98
C LEU A 92 12.30 15.28 5.17
N GLU A 93 12.99 14.59 6.07
CA GLU A 93 14.43 14.81 6.31
C GLU A 93 15.26 14.47 5.06
N ALA A 94 14.96 13.35 4.40
CA ALA A 94 15.66 12.97 3.19
C ALA A 94 15.43 13.95 2.03
N PHE A 95 14.19 14.41 1.82
CA PHE A 95 13.87 15.42 0.81
C PHE A 95 14.60 16.73 1.08
N LYS A 96 14.61 17.21 2.34
CA LYS A 96 15.34 18.43 2.72
C LYS A 96 16.83 18.31 2.48
N ASN A 97 17.44 17.19 2.89
CA ASN A 97 18.85 16.94 2.65
C ASN A 97 19.16 16.92 1.14
N ARG A 98 18.35 16.22 0.34
CA ARG A 98 18.54 16.14 -1.11
C ARG A 98 18.41 17.50 -1.79
N ILE A 99 17.45 18.32 -1.39
CA ILE A 99 17.27 19.69 -1.88
C ILE A 99 18.54 20.51 -1.59
N SER A 100 19.05 20.47 -0.36
CA SER A 100 20.28 21.20 0.00
C SER A 100 21.52 20.71 -0.77
N GLU A 101 21.63 19.41 -1.05
CA GLU A 101 22.73 18.88 -1.89
C GLU A 101 22.64 19.38 -3.34
N LEU A 102 21.44 19.38 -3.92
CA LEU A 102 21.20 19.83 -5.28
C LEU A 102 21.39 21.35 -5.42
N GLU A 103 20.97 22.15 -4.44
CA GLU A 103 21.17 23.60 -4.43
C GLU A 103 22.65 23.99 -4.27
N ASN A 104 23.40 23.27 -3.44
CA ASN A 104 24.85 23.49 -3.30
C ASN A 104 25.66 23.02 -4.53
N SER A 105 25.16 22.02 -5.27
CA SER A 105 25.85 21.52 -6.48
C SER A 105 25.65 22.41 -7.72
N GLN A 106 24.69 23.33 -7.68
CA GLN A 106 24.38 24.27 -8.77
C GLN A 106 25.08 25.63 -8.61
N ASN A 107 25.89 25.81 -7.56
CA ASN A 107 26.55 27.07 -7.21
C ASN A 107 28.09 26.94 -7.22
#